data_AF-A0A961XBP0-F1
#
_entry.id   AF-A0A961XBP0-F1
#
_cell.length_a   1.000
_cell.length_b   1.000
_cell.length_c   1.000
_cell.angle_alpha   90.00
_cell.angle_beta   90.00
_cell.angle_gamma   90.00
#
_symmetry.space_group_name_H-M   'P 1'
#
loop_
_entity.id
_entity.type
_entity.pdbx_description
1 polymer ?
#
loop_
_entity_poly.entity_id
_entity_poly.type
_entity_poly.pdbx_seq_one_letter_code
_entity_poly.pdbx_strand_id
1 'polypeptide(L)'
;MPEPEGLSEELVAEHGINAEEYERLLAELGREPTITELGVFSVMWSEHCSYKSSRIWLKKLPTTGPQVIQGPGENAGVVSLGDGQAAVFKMESHNHPSFIEPYQGAATGVGGIMRDVFTMGARPVANMNALRFGSPSHPKTRHLVSGVVSGIGDYG
;
A
#
# COMPACT_ATOMS: atom_id res chain seq x y z
N MET A 1 -8.51 19.49 36.88
CA MET A 1 -8.83 19.20 35.46
C MET A 1 -9.68 17.95 35.47
N PRO A 2 -10.78 17.86 34.69
CA PRO A 2 -11.51 16.60 34.60
C PRO A 2 -10.56 15.53 34.05
N GLU A 3 -10.64 14.31 34.58
CA GLU A 3 -9.91 13.18 34.00
C GLU A 3 -10.36 13.00 32.54
N PRO A 4 -9.47 12.65 31.61
CA PRO A 4 -9.89 12.36 30.26
C PRO A 4 -10.88 11.20 30.31
N GLU A 5 -12.10 11.42 29.82
CA GLU A 5 -13.04 10.34 29.56
C GLU A 5 -12.33 9.29 28.68
N GLY A 6 -12.40 8.03 29.08
CA GLY A 6 -11.90 6.92 28.27
C GLY A 6 -12.53 6.93 26.88
N LEU A 7 -11.88 6.29 25.92
CA LEU A 7 -12.37 6.16 24.56
C LEU A 7 -13.68 5.38 24.56
N SER A 8 -14.70 5.92 23.90
CA SER A 8 -15.97 5.21 23.72
C SER A 8 -15.80 4.03 22.76
N GLU A 9 -16.58 2.96 22.97
CA GLU A 9 -16.62 1.81 22.06
C GLU A 9 -16.99 2.23 20.62
N GLU A 10 -17.88 3.23 20.48
CA GLU A 10 -18.26 3.81 19.20
C GLU A 10 -17.06 4.41 18.47
N LEU A 11 -16.22 5.19 19.17
CA LEU A 11 -15.02 5.80 18.59
C LEU A 11 -14.00 4.76 18.15
N VAL A 12 -13.83 3.68 18.91
CA VAL A 12 -12.96 2.55 18.54
C VAL A 12 -13.48 1.87 17.27
N ALA A 13 -14.79 1.64 17.17
CA ALA A 13 -15.41 1.03 16.00
C ALA A 13 -15.33 1.91 14.76
N GLU A 14 -15.46 3.24 14.89
CA GLU A 14 -15.27 4.19 13.78
C GLU A 14 -13.85 4.15 13.21
N HIS A 15 -12.86 3.81 14.04
CA HIS A 15 -11.48 3.57 13.61
C HIS A 15 -11.27 2.20 12.94
N GLY A 16 -12.33 1.40 12.76
CA GLY A 16 -12.25 0.09 12.10
C GLY A 16 -11.50 -0.97 12.91
N ILE A 17 -11.34 -0.75 14.22
CA ILE A 17 -10.74 -1.69 15.16
C ILE A 17 -11.88 -2.51 15.78
N ASN A 18 -11.82 -3.83 15.63
CA ASN A 18 -12.80 -4.71 16.28
C ASN A 18 -12.45 -4.99 17.76
N ALA A 19 -13.35 -5.63 18.49
CA ALA A 19 -13.16 -5.90 19.91
C ALA A 19 -11.88 -6.72 20.22
N GLU A 20 -11.57 -7.74 19.43
CA GLU A 20 -10.37 -8.57 19.62
C GLU A 20 -9.08 -7.77 19.34
N GLU A 21 -9.10 -6.92 18.31
CA GLU A 21 -8.00 -6.01 18.02
C GLU A 21 -7.83 -4.99 19.16
N TYR A 22 -8.92 -4.44 19.71
CA TYR A 22 -8.84 -3.48 20.81
C TYR A 22 -8.30 -4.12 22.11
N GLU A 23 -8.76 -5.32 22.47
CA GLU A 23 -8.22 -6.07 23.61
C GLU A 23 -6.71 -6.31 23.47
N ARG A 24 -6.27 -6.67 22.25
CA ARG A 24 -4.85 -6.82 21.96
C ARG A 24 -4.11 -5.49 22.09
N LEU A 25 -4.68 -4.40 21.61
CA LEU A 25 -4.08 -3.07 21.75
C LEU A 25 -3.87 -2.67 23.22
N LEU A 26 -4.87 -2.92 24.06
CA LEU A 26 -4.77 -2.69 25.51
C LEU A 26 -3.68 -3.56 26.14
N ALA A 27 -3.59 -4.83 25.74
CA ALA A 27 -2.57 -5.75 26.25
C ALA A 27 -1.13 -5.32 25.86
N GLU A 28 -0.93 -4.87 24.63
CA GLU A 28 0.38 -4.41 24.13
C GLU A 28 0.82 -3.08 24.76
N LEU A 29 -0.13 -2.16 24.99
CA LEU A 29 0.16 -0.86 25.62
C LEU A 29 0.20 -0.91 27.15
N GLY A 30 -0.45 -1.90 27.77
CA GLY A 30 -0.63 -1.99 29.22
C GLY A 30 -1.50 -0.89 29.82
N ARG A 31 -2.18 -0.10 28.98
CA ARG A 31 -3.09 1.00 29.33
C ARG A 31 -4.02 1.30 28.16
N GLU A 32 -4.99 2.16 28.41
CA GLU A 32 -5.83 2.71 27.35
C GLU A 32 -5.00 3.57 26.37
N PRO A 33 -5.20 3.41 25.04
CA PRO A 33 -4.56 4.27 24.06
C PRO A 33 -5.12 5.69 24.11
N THR A 34 -4.29 6.67 23.78
CA THR A 34 -4.77 8.01 23.42
C THR A 34 -5.46 7.97 22.06
N ILE A 35 -6.27 8.98 21.73
CA ILE A 35 -6.90 9.09 20.40
C ILE A 35 -5.89 9.07 19.25
N THR A 36 -4.70 9.65 19.45
CA THR A 36 -3.63 9.63 18.46
C THR A 36 -3.05 8.23 18.29
N GLU A 37 -2.83 7.50 19.39
CA GLU A 37 -2.37 6.11 19.32
C GLU A 37 -3.42 5.23 18.63
N LEU A 38 -4.69 5.36 18.98
CA LEU A 38 -5.79 4.66 18.31
C LEU A 38 -5.77 4.89 16.80
N GLY A 39 -5.60 6.14 16.35
CA GLY A 39 -5.49 6.50 14.94
C GLY A 39 -4.26 5.94 14.23
N VAL A 40 -3.12 5.80 14.92
CA VAL A 40 -1.93 5.15 14.37
C VAL A 40 -2.18 3.65 14.21
N PHE A 41 -2.69 2.99 15.25
CA PHE A 41 -2.96 1.56 15.22
C PHE A 41 -4.01 1.19 14.18
N SER A 42 -5.05 2.00 14.00
CA SER A 42 -6.11 1.74 13.02
C SER A 42 -5.56 1.65 11.58
N VAL A 43 -4.68 2.58 11.21
CA VAL A 43 -4.05 2.56 9.88
C VAL A 43 -3.06 1.41 9.77
N MET A 44 -2.20 1.22 10.78
CA MET A 44 -1.15 0.19 10.76
C MET A 44 -1.71 -1.24 10.75
N TRP A 45 -2.89 -1.47 11.35
CA TRP A 45 -3.56 -2.78 11.38
C TRP A 45 -4.65 -2.96 10.31
N SER A 46 -4.84 -1.95 9.46
CA SER A 46 -5.67 -2.09 8.26
C SER A 46 -5.15 -3.22 7.35
N GLU A 47 -6.02 -3.80 6.51
CA GLU A 47 -5.58 -4.82 5.53
C GLU A 47 -4.51 -4.25 4.59
N HIS A 48 -4.62 -2.97 4.23
CA HIS A 48 -3.70 -2.29 3.33
C HIS A 48 -2.26 -2.29 3.84
N CYS A 49 -2.05 -2.07 5.15
CA CYS A 49 -0.72 -2.03 5.74
C CYS A 49 -0.25 -3.38 6.30
N SER A 50 -1.17 -4.16 6.90
CA SER A 50 -0.80 -5.36 7.65
C SER A 50 -0.83 -6.64 6.82
N TYR A 51 -1.52 -6.63 5.67
CA TYR A 51 -1.76 -7.82 4.84
C TYR A 51 -2.37 -8.97 5.67
N LYS A 52 -3.20 -8.68 6.68
CA LYS A 52 -3.62 -9.66 7.69
C LYS A 52 -4.29 -10.89 7.09
N SER A 53 -5.09 -10.72 6.04
CA SER A 53 -5.72 -11.84 5.32
C SER A 53 -4.77 -12.55 4.34
N SER A 54 -3.92 -11.79 3.65
CA SER A 54 -3.14 -12.28 2.51
C SER A 54 -1.76 -12.84 2.89
N ARG A 55 -1.16 -12.37 3.98
CA ARG A 55 0.18 -12.75 4.45
C ARG A 55 0.35 -14.26 4.65
N ILE A 56 -0.69 -14.96 5.10
CA ILE A 56 -0.67 -16.41 5.32
C ILE A 56 -0.44 -17.16 4.00
N TRP A 57 -1.00 -16.66 2.91
CA TRP A 57 -0.89 -17.25 1.58
C TRP A 57 0.42 -16.85 0.91
N LEU A 58 0.81 -15.58 1.01
CA LEU A 58 2.04 -15.06 0.41
C LEU A 58 3.30 -15.75 0.93
N LYS A 59 3.31 -16.17 2.21
CA LYS A 59 4.42 -16.93 2.81
C LYS A 59 4.68 -18.29 2.13
N LYS A 60 3.74 -18.81 1.34
CA LYS A 60 3.90 -20.09 0.62
C LYS A 60 4.63 -19.96 -0.70
N LEU A 61 4.83 -18.73 -1.20
CA LEU A 61 5.50 -18.49 -2.47
C LEU A 61 7.01 -18.72 -2.32
N PRO A 62 7.69 -19.27 -3.34
CA PRO A 62 9.15 -19.37 -3.34
C PRO A 62 9.77 -17.97 -3.44
N THR A 63 10.68 -17.65 -2.51
CA THR A 63 11.32 -16.33 -2.42
C THR A 63 12.83 -16.35 -2.61
N THR A 64 13.41 -17.53 -2.79
CA THR A 64 14.86 -17.75 -2.93
C THR A 64 15.21 -18.23 -4.32
N GLY A 65 16.36 -17.78 -4.84
CA GLY A 65 16.92 -18.27 -6.09
C GLY A 65 18.33 -17.73 -6.31
N PRO A 66 19.15 -18.34 -7.19
CA PRO A 66 20.54 -17.95 -7.39
C PRO A 66 20.74 -16.48 -7.78
N GLN A 67 19.77 -15.90 -8.48
CA GLN A 67 19.80 -14.51 -8.94
C GLN A 67 19.18 -13.53 -7.94
N VAL A 68 18.51 -14.00 -6.88
CA VAL A 68 17.84 -13.12 -5.92
C VAL A 68 18.90 -12.48 -5.01
N ILE A 69 19.05 -11.16 -5.13
CA ILE A 69 19.89 -10.36 -4.23
C ILE A 69 19.05 -9.95 -3.01
N GLN A 70 17.81 -9.48 -3.24
CA GLN A 70 16.86 -9.09 -2.20
C GLN A 70 15.46 -9.61 -2.55
N GLY A 71 14.92 -10.45 -1.67
CA GLY A 71 13.53 -10.94 -1.73
C GLY A 71 12.55 -10.02 -0.98
N PRO A 72 11.34 -10.52 -0.67
CA PRO A 72 10.35 -9.76 0.11
C PRO A 72 10.89 -9.33 1.49
N GLY A 73 10.65 -8.08 1.87
CA GLY A 73 11.05 -7.53 3.17
C GLY A 73 11.42 -6.05 3.11
N GLU A 74 11.95 -5.61 1.97
CA GLU A 74 12.29 -4.21 1.68
C GLU A 74 11.28 -3.58 0.71
N ASN A 75 11.47 -2.30 0.38
CA ASN A 75 10.58 -1.57 -0.53
C ASN A 75 10.49 -2.19 -1.92
N ALA A 76 11.54 -2.83 -2.44
CA ALA A 76 11.50 -3.49 -3.75
C ALA A 76 12.34 -4.77 -3.79
N GLY A 77 12.04 -5.64 -4.76
CA GLY A 77 12.83 -6.83 -5.05
C GLY A 77 14.05 -6.50 -5.90
N VAL A 78 15.15 -7.22 -5.68
CA VAL A 78 16.41 -7.03 -6.42
C VAL A 78 16.92 -8.36 -6.95
N VAL A 79 17.24 -8.40 -8.24
CA VAL A 79 17.85 -9.57 -8.90
C VAL A 79 19.13 -9.18 -9.63
N SER A 80 20.12 -10.08 -9.62
CA SER A 80 21.35 -9.94 -10.40
C SER A 80 21.06 -10.13 -11.88
N LEU A 81 21.64 -9.26 -12.71
CA LEU A 81 21.66 -9.40 -14.17
C LEU A 81 23.00 -9.95 -14.68
N GLY A 82 23.97 -10.22 -13.79
CA GLY A 82 25.36 -10.47 -14.15
C GLY A 82 26.16 -9.18 -14.30
N ASP A 83 27.47 -9.29 -14.53
CA ASP A 83 28.37 -8.18 -14.85
C ASP A 83 28.35 -6.99 -13.87
N GLY A 84 28.09 -7.28 -12.59
CA GLY A 84 27.97 -6.25 -11.55
C GLY A 84 26.71 -5.38 -11.64
N GLN A 85 25.72 -5.81 -12.44
CA GLN A 85 24.44 -5.12 -12.61
C GLN A 85 23.30 -5.82 -11.87
N ALA A 86 22.31 -5.05 -11.46
CA ALA A 86 21.09 -5.54 -10.82
C ALA A 86 19.85 -4.83 -11.36
N ALA A 87 18.74 -5.55 -11.42
CA ALA A 87 17.43 -4.99 -11.66
C ALA A 87 16.68 -4.86 -10.33
N VAL A 88 16.14 -3.66 -10.10
CA VAL A 88 15.27 -3.36 -8.96
C VAL A 88 13.86 -3.13 -9.49
N PHE A 89 12.89 -3.84 -8.93
CA PHE A 89 11.51 -3.75 -9.38
C PHE A 89 10.53 -4.02 -8.25
N LYS A 90 9.37 -3.38 -8.33
CA LYS A 90 8.21 -3.59 -7.47
C LYS A 90 6.96 -3.35 -8.32
N MET A 91 5.81 -3.76 -7.82
CA MET A 91 4.52 -3.45 -8.39
C MET A 91 3.60 -2.96 -7.27
N GLU A 92 2.88 -1.88 -7.53
CA GLU A 92 1.88 -1.33 -6.61
C GLU A 92 0.53 -1.17 -7.32
N SER A 93 -0.50 -0.87 -6.54
CA SER A 93 -1.84 -0.59 -7.05
C SER A 93 -2.40 0.65 -6.38
N HIS A 94 -3.14 1.47 -7.12
CA HIS A 94 -3.75 2.70 -6.62
C HIS A 94 -5.26 2.74 -6.93
N ASN A 95 -5.90 1.58 -6.79
CA ASN A 95 -7.23 1.30 -7.36
C ASN A 95 -8.35 2.23 -6.83
N HIS A 96 -8.49 2.31 -5.50
CA HIS A 96 -9.59 3.07 -4.89
C HIS A 96 -9.47 4.57 -5.18
N PRO A 97 -8.30 5.23 -5.00
CA PRO A 97 -8.18 6.63 -5.36
C PRO A 97 -8.35 6.87 -6.87
N SER A 98 -7.81 6.02 -7.75
CA SER A 98 -8.00 6.13 -9.20
C SER A 98 -9.46 5.95 -9.66
N PHE A 99 -10.32 5.33 -8.84
CA PHE A 99 -11.75 5.29 -9.11
C PHE A 99 -12.46 6.60 -8.77
N ILE A 100 -12.06 7.24 -7.66
CA ILE A 100 -12.66 8.50 -7.17
C ILE A 100 -12.16 9.70 -7.97
N GLU A 101 -10.84 9.80 -8.15
CA GLU A 101 -10.18 10.86 -8.90
C GLU A 101 -9.10 10.19 -9.79
N PRO A 102 -9.39 9.99 -11.08
CA PRO A 102 -8.56 9.12 -11.92
C PRO A 102 -7.18 9.70 -12.26
N TYR A 103 -7.05 11.02 -12.37
CA TYR A 103 -5.81 11.66 -12.75
C TYR A 103 -4.78 11.61 -11.61
N GLN A 104 -5.08 12.23 -10.48
CA GLN A 104 -4.26 12.28 -9.28
C GLN A 104 -4.11 10.88 -8.68
N GLY A 105 -5.17 10.07 -8.67
CA GLY A 105 -5.08 8.70 -8.21
C GLY A 105 -4.02 7.89 -8.98
N ALA A 106 -3.96 8.05 -10.30
CA ALA A 106 -2.95 7.37 -11.10
C ALA A 106 -1.56 8.00 -10.99
N ALA A 107 -1.46 9.33 -11.04
CA ALA A 107 -0.19 10.07 -10.94
C ALA A 107 0.52 9.80 -9.60
N THR A 108 -0.23 9.80 -8.49
CA THR A 108 0.32 9.49 -7.16
C THR A 108 0.75 8.03 -7.03
N GLY A 109 0.06 7.10 -7.71
CA GLY A 109 0.49 5.71 -7.86
C GLY A 109 1.84 5.59 -8.57
N VAL A 110 2.06 6.34 -9.66
CA VAL A 110 3.36 6.40 -10.35
C VAL A 110 4.45 6.97 -9.43
N GLY A 111 4.15 8.06 -8.72
CA GLY A 111 5.10 8.63 -7.76
C GLY A 111 5.46 7.69 -6.62
N GLY A 112 4.51 6.89 -6.12
CA GLY A 112 4.73 5.87 -5.09
C GLY A 112 5.77 4.84 -5.53
N ILE A 113 5.49 4.15 -6.64
CA ILE A 113 6.37 3.10 -7.14
C ILE A 113 7.76 3.61 -7.51
N MET A 114 7.87 4.85 -8.03
CA MET A 114 9.18 5.46 -8.31
C MET A 114 10.00 5.68 -7.03
N ARG A 115 9.36 6.10 -5.92
CA ARG A 115 10.04 6.27 -4.63
C ARG A 115 10.52 4.94 -4.05
N ASP A 116 9.76 3.86 -4.21
CA ASP A 116 10.22 2.54 -3.77
C ASP A 116 11.52 2.13 -4.47
N VAL A 117 11.60 2.30 -5.79
CA VAL A 117 12.81 1.96 -6.55
C VAL A 117 13.96 2.91 -6.21
N PHE A 118 13.69 4.21 -6.14
CA PHE A 118 14.70 5.23 -5.81
C PHE A 118 15.32 5.02 -4.43
N THR A 119 14.50 4.66 -3.42
CA THR A 119 14.99 4.44 -2.05
C THR A 119 15.87 3.21 -1.91
N MET A 120 15.85 2.30 -2.88
CA MET A 120 16.81 1.18 -2.97
C MET A 120 18.16 1.59 -3.59
N GLY A 121 18.36 2.86 -3.92
CA GLY A 121 19.57 3.36 -4.59
C GLY A 121 19.63 3.06 -6.09
N ALA A 122 18.52 2.62 -6.69
CA ALA A 122 18.44 2.34 -8.12
C ALA A 122 17.85 3.52 -8.90
N ARG A 123 18.33 3.71 -10.12
CA ARG A 123 17.75 4.69 -11.06
C ARG A 123 16.57 4.05 -11.80
N PRO A 124 15.34 4.60 -11.72
CA PRO A 124 14.24 4.16 -12.55
C PRO A 124 14.57 4.34 -14.04
N VAL A 125 14.36 3.29 -14.85
CA VAL A 125 14.65 3.30 -16.30
C VAL A 125 13.44 2.93 -17.16
N ALA A 126 12.41 2.34 -16.56
CA ALA A 126 11.17 1.95 -17.22
C ALA A 126 10.02 1.96 -16.21
N ASN A 127 8.82 2.28 -16.69
CA ASN A 127 7.58 2.19 -15.93
C ASN A 127 6.54 1.43 -16.77
N MET A 128 5.77 0.54 -16.13
CA MET A 128 4.80 -0.34 -16.79
C MET A 128 3.45 -0.29 -16.08
N ASN A 129 2.37 -0.27 -16.87
CA ASN A 129 1.01 -0.08 -16.37
C ASN A 129 0.15 -1.33 -16.61
N ALA A 130 -0.49 -1.84 -15.55
CA ALA A 130 -1.44 -2.94 -15.64
C ALA A 130 -2.89 -2.42 -15.47
N LEU A 131 -3.43 -1.79 -16.52
CA LEU A 131 -4.74 -1.13 -16.45
C LEU A 131 -5.90 -2.11 -16.67
N ARG A 132 -6.95 -1.99 -15.85
CA ARG A 132 -8.20 -2.75 -15.98
C ARG A 132 -9.38 -1.82 -15.71
N PHE A 133 -10.35 -1.80 -16.63
CA PHE A 133 -11.55 -0.97 -16.52
C PHE A 133 -12.80 -1.82 -16.84
N GLY A 134 -13.98 -1.26 -16.54
CA GLY A 134 -15.25 -1.87 -16.90
C GLY A 134 -15.53 -1.84 -18.41
N SER A 135 -16.77 -2.19 -18.78
CA SER A 135 -17.20 -2.22 -20.19
C SER A 135 -16.86 -0.91 -20.92
N PRO A 136 -16.29 -0.96 -22.15
CA PRO A 136 -16.05 0.23 -22.96
C PRO A 136 -17.32 1.05 -23.26
N SER A 137 -18.49 0.40 -23.27
CA SER A 137 -19.78 1.07 -23.48
C SER A 137 -20.32 1.79 -22.25
N HIS A 138 -19.78 1.53 -21.07
CA HIS A 138 -20.26 2.15 -19.84
C HIS A 138 -19.85 3.64 -19.80
N PRO A 139 -20.77 4.56 -19.46
CA PRO A 139 -20.52 6.01 -19.59
C PRO A 139 -19.33 6.51 -18.77
N LYS A 140 -19.06 5.90 -17.60
CA LYS A 140 -17.90 6.25 -16.75
C LYS A 140 -16.55 5.77 -17.29
N THR A 141 -16.51 4.72 -18.10
CA THR A 141 -15.25 4.05 -18.48
C THR A 141 -14.32 4.99 -19.24
N ARG A 142 -14.86 5.78 -20.18
CA ARG A 142 -14.06 6.74 -20.95
C ARG A 142 -13.38 7.79 -20.05
N HIS A 143 -14.11 8.29 -19.04
CA HIS A 143 -13.57 9.26 -18.08
C HIS A 143 -12.44 8.65 -17.23
N LEU A 144 -12.65 7.44 -16.70
CA LEU A 144 -11.64 6.72 -15.90
C LEU A 144 -10.38 6.43 -16.72
N VAL A 145 -10.53 5.90 -17.94
CA VAL A 145 -9.41 5.61 -18.85
C VAL A 145 -8.63 6.88 -19.15
N SER A 146 -9.33 7.96 -19.55
CA SER A 146 -8.69 9.21 -19.92
C SER A 146 -7.92 9.82 -18.75
N GLY A 147 -8.53 9.89 -17.57
CA GLY A 147 -7.87 10.44 -16.38
C GLY A 147 -6.66 9.63 -15.96
N VAL A 148 -6.79 8.30 -15.88
CA VAL A 148 -5.69 7.41 -15.46
C VAL A 148 -4.51 7.49 -16.44
N VAL A 149 -4.77 7.43 -17.74
CA VAL A 149 -3.69 7.49 -18.75
C VAL A 149 -3.01 8.86 -18.75
N SER A 150 -3.76 9.96 -18.61
CA SER A 150 -3.17 11.30 -18.49
C SER A 150 -2.32 11.44 -17.23
N GLY A 151 -2.83 10.99 -16.07
CA GLY A 151 -2.07 11.06 -14.81
C GLY A 151 -0.77 10.23 -14.84
N ILE A 152 -0.81 9.06 -15.48
CA ILE A 152 0.39 8.25 -15.72
C ILE A 152 1.38 8.98 -16.63
N GLY A 153 0.89 9.50 -17.76
CA GLY A 153 1.74 10.14 -18.78
C GLY A 153 2.38 11.44 -18.32
N ASP A 154 1.73 12.19 -17.43
CA ASP A 154 2.25 13.47 -16.94
C ASP A 154 3.30 13.30 -15.82
N TYR A 155 3.24 12.20 -15.05
CA TYR A 155 4.23 11.91 -14.00
C TYR A 155 5.41 11.07 -14.52
N GLY A 156 5.13 10.12 -15.43
CA GLY A 156 6.07 9.13 -15.98
C GLY A 156 7.16 9.71 -16.85
#